data_AF-A0A0G0X3H4-F1
#
_entry.id   AF-A0A0G0X3H4-F1
#
_cell.length_a   1.000
_cell.length_b   1.000
_cell.length_c   1.000
_cell.angle_alpha   90.00
_cell.angle_beta   90.00
_cell.angle_gamma   90.00
#
_symmetry.space_group_name_H-M   'P 1'
#
loop_
_entity.id
_entity.type
_entity.pdbx_description
1 polymer ?
#
loop_
_entity_poly.entity_id
_entity_poly.type
_entity_poly.pdbx_seq_one_letter_code
_entity_poly.pdbx_strand_id
1 'polypeptide(L)'
;MILDTLKTDLIEAMKAKEALKLGVIRYLLSEIKNKEIELRPQNQELNDGHIVKLLRKQVKKRIEIIEEYSKAARQDLVDKETAELEIVKDYLSKLDHEE
;
A
#
# COMPACT_ATOMS: atom_id res chain seq x y z
N MET A 1 -4.22 -12.49 8.70
CA MET A 1 -3.38 -12.16 7.53
C MET A 1 -3.85 -10.84 6.97
N ILE A 2 -2.96 -9.86 6.85
CA ILE A 2 -3.27 -8.48 6.41
C ILE A 2 -3.96 -8.42 5.04
N LEU A 3 -3.73 -9.42 4.18
CA LEU A 3 -4.39 -9.55 2.90
C LEU A 3 -5.92 -9.62 3.03
N ASP A 4 -6.45 -10.28 4.06
CA ASP A 4 -7.89 -10.39 4.27
C ASP A 4 -8.47 -9.07 4.81
N THR A 5 -7.70 -8.36 5.63
CA THR A 5 -8.00 -6.98 6.06
C THR A 5 -8.08 -6.04 4.85
N LEU A 6 -7.10 -6.09 3.94
CA LEU A 6 -7.12 -5.28 2.71
C LEU A 6 -8.34 -5.58 1.83
N LYS A 7 -8.76 -6.84 1.73
CA LYS A 7 -9.98 -7.21 0.97
C LYS A 7 -11.26 -6.72 1.65
N THR A 8 -11.32 -6.77 2.98
CA THR A 8 -12.46 -6.25 3.75
C THR A 8 -12.55 -4.74 3.62
N ASP A 9 -11.44 -4.04 3.87
CA ASP A 9 -11.33 -2.59 3.77
C ASP A 9 -11.61 -2.08 2.36
N LEU A 10 -11.31 -2.86 1.31
CA LEU A 10 -11.67 -2.53 -0.06
C LEU A 10 -13.19 -2.36 -0.22
N ILE A 11 -13.97 -3.30 0.34
CA ILE A 11 -15.43 -3.29 0.27
C ILE A 11 -15.98 -2.12 1.09
N GLU A 12 -15.41 -1.87 2.27
CA GLU A 12 -15.79 -0.74 3.13
C GLU A 12 -15.51 0.60 2.46
N ALA A 13 -14.31 0.80 1.90
CA ALA A 13 -13.94 2.01 1.18
C ALA A 13 -14.84 2.25 -0.06
N MET A 14 -15.26 1.17 -0.75
CA MET A 14 -16.24 1.27 -1.83
C MET A 14 -17.61 1.76 -1.33
N LYS A 15 -18.11 1.21 -0.21
CA LYS A 15 -19.40 1.61 0.39
C LYS A 15 -19.36 3.04 0.91
N ALA A 16 -18.27 3.43 1.55
CA ALA A 16 -18.04 4.76 2.11
C ALA A 16 -17.67 5.81 1.06
N LYS A 17 -17.45 5.41 -0.21
CA LYS A 17 -17.01 6.26 -1.32
C LYS A 17 -15.68 6.98 -1.03
N GLU A 18 -14.79 6.33 -0.29
CA GLU A 18 -13.45 6.83 0.04
C GLU A 18 -12.50 6.62 -1.15
N ALA A 19 -12.63 7.45 -2.19
CA ALA A 19 -11.95 7.26 -3.47
C ALA A 19 -10.42 7.12 -3.34
N LEU A 20 -9.80 7.90 -2.45
CA LEU A 20 -8.35 7.84 -2.20
C LEU A 20 -7.95 6.49 -1.60
N LYS A 21 -8.55 6.12 -0.46
CA LYS A 21 -8.28 4.85 0.22
C LYS A 21 -8.56 3.65 -0.68
N LEU A 22 -9.67 3.69 -1.41
CA LEU A 22 -10.02 2.70 -2.41
C LEU A 22 -8.94 2.52 -3.48
N GLY A 23 -8.40 3.64 -4.00
CA GLY A 23 -7.30 3.63 -4.97
C GLY A 23 -6.05 2.97 -4.41
N VAL A 24 -5.65 3.37 -3.20
CA VAL A 24 -4.47 2.82 -2.51
C VAL A 24 -4.63 1.32 -2.27
N ILE A 25 -5.75 0.88 -1.71
CA ILE A 25 -6.00 -0.55 -1.43
C ILE A 25 -5.95 -1.38 -2.72
N ARG A 26 -6.60 -0.92 -3.80
CA ARG A 26 -6.56 -1.64 -5.10
C ARG A 26 -5.15 -1.77 -5.63
N TYR A 27 -4.36 -0.71 -5.52
CA TYR A 27 -2.97 -0.74 -5.94
C TYR A 27 -2.15 -1.73 -5.11
N LEU A 28 -2.28 -1.71 -3.78
CA LEU A 28 -1.60 -2.65 -2.89
C LEU A 28 -1.99 -4.11 -3.19
N LEU A 29 -3.28 -4.40 -3.39
CA LEU A 29 -3.74 -5.74 -3.77
C LEU A 29 -3.16 -6.21 -5.12
N SER A 30 -3.01 -5.30 -6.08
CA SER A 30 -2.35 -5.60 -7.36
C SER A 30 -0.87 -5.93 -7.17
N GLU A 31 -0.15 -5.16 -6.36
CA GLU A 31 1.26 -5.41 -6.06
C GLU A 31 1.45 -6.74 -5.31
N ILE A 32 0.53 -7.07 -4.38
CA ILE A 32 0.55 -8.35 -3.67
C ILE A 32 0.34 -9.51 -4.65
N LYS A 33 -0.63 -9.40 -5.57
CA LYS A 33 -0.85 -10.40 -6.61
C LYS A 33 0.36 -10.53 -7.54
N ASN A 34 1.02 -9.43 -7.89
CA ASN A 34 2.27 -9.47 -8.64
C ASN A 34 3.35 -10.23 -7.87
N LYS A 35 3.46 -10.01 -6.55
CA LYS A 35 4.40 -10.75 -5.70
C LYS A 35 4.07 -12.24 -5.63
N GLU A 36 2.80 -12.62 -5.52
CA GLU A 36 2.37 -14.02 -5.61
C GLU A 36 2.83 -14.67 -6.93
N ILE A 37 2.64 -13.97 -8.06
CA ILE A 37 3.07 -14.46 -9.38
C ILE A 37 4.60 -14.64 -9.43
N GLU A 38 5.36 -13.71 -8.85
CA GLU A 38 6.83 -13.77 -8.77
C GLU A 38 7.34 -14.95 -7.93
N LEU A 39 6.61 -15.33 -6.87
CA LEU A 39 6.96 -16.43 -5.96
C LEU A 39 6.64 -17.82 -6.54
N ARG A 40 5.67 -17.92 -7.47
CA ARG A 40 5.23 -19.20 -8.06
C ARG A 40 6.36 -20.04 -8.67
N PRO A 41 7.26 -19.50 -9.52
CA PRO A 41 8.38 -20.28 -10.08
C PRO A 41 9.36 -20.80 -9.02
N GLN A 42 9.33 -20.22 -7.81
CA GLN A 42 10.22 -20.55 -6.70
C GLN A 42 9.57 -21.55 -5.73
N ASN A 43 8.36 -22.03 -6.01
CA ASN A 43 7.53 -22.85 -5.12
C ASN A 43 7.38 -22.22 -3.71
N GLN A 44 7.33 -20.89 -3.64
CA GLN A 44 7.13 -20.16 -2.39
C GLN A 44 5.70 -19.64 -2.30
N GLU A 45 5.15 -19.66 -1.09
CA GLU A 45 3.85 -19.08 -0.78
C GLU A 45 4.00 -17.63 -0.29
N LEU A 46 3.00 -16.81 -0.60
CA LEU A 46 2.91 -15.47 -0.02
C LEU A 46 2.72 -15.59 1.49
N ASN A 47 3.40 -14.73 2.24
CA ASN A 47 3.28 -14.63 3.69
C ASN A 47 3.33 -13.17 4.12
N ASP A 48 3.05 -12.90 5.39
CA ASP A 48 3.03 -11.53 5.91
C ASP A 48 4.39 -10.84 5.78
N GLY A 49 5.51 -11.56 5.91
CA GLY A 49 6.85 -11.03 5.67
C GLY A 49 7.07 -10.51 4.24
N HIS A 50 6.46 -11.14 3.24
CA HIS A 50 6.46 -10.64 1.86
C HIS A 50 5.66 -9.34 1.75
N ILE A 51 4.51 -9.24 2.43
CA ILE A 51 3.65 -8.07 2.42
C ILE A 51 4.30 -6.90 3.17
N VAL A 52 4.93 -7.13 4.33
CA VAL A 52 5.73 -6.12 5.06
C VAL A 52 6.77 -5.50 4.14
N LYS A 53 7.55 -6.33 3.43
CA LYS A 53 8.59 -5.85 2.51
C LYS A 53 8.01 -4.99 1.39
N LEU A 54 6.85 -5.38 0.85
CA LEU A 54 6.14 -4.63 -0.18
C LEU A 54 5.66 -3.28 0.36
N LEU A 55 5.01 -3.24 1.52
CA LEU A 55 4.53 -2.00 2.14
C LEU A 55 5.69 -1.04 2.47
N ARG A 56 6.80 -1.55 3.03
CA ARG A 56 8.01 -0.74 3.28
C ARG A 56 8.59 -0.15 2.00
N LYS A 57 8.63 -0.94 0.92
CA LYS A 57 9.05 -0.45 -0.41
C LYS A 57 8.13 0.66 -0.90
N GLN A 58 6.82 0.51 -0.73
CA GLN A 58 5.86 1.54 -1.11
C GLN A 58 6.04 2.82 -0.29
N VAL A 59 6.16 2.72 1.04
CA VAL A 59 6.47 3.88 1.91
C VAL A 59 7.69 4.66 1.38
N LYS A 60 8.79 3.96 1.10
CA LYS A 60 10.01 4.60 0.58
C LYS A 60 9.77 5.31 -0.75
N LYS A 61 9.13 4.63 -1.70
CA LYS A 61 8.83 5.18 -3.03
C LYS A 61 7.98 6.44 -2.96
N ARG A 62 6.97 6.46 -2.09
CA ARG A 62 6.09 7.63 -1.91
C ARG A 62 6.84 8.82 -1.33
N ILE A 63 7.74 8.60 -0.36
CA ILE A 63 8.62 9.66 0.18
C ILE A 63 9.49 10.25 -0.93
N GLU A 64 10.11 9.41 -1.76
CA GLU A 64 10.91 9.86 -2.91
C GLU A 64 10.07 10.73 -3.88
N ILE A 65 8.85 10.29 -4.20
CA ILE A 65 7.92 11.04 -5.06
C ILE A 65 7.47 12.37 -4.43
N ILE A 66 7.18 12.39 -3.12
CA ILE A 66 6.83 13.61 -2.38
C ILE A 66 7.96 14.63 -2.49
N GLU A 67 9.21 14.20 -2.30
CA GLU A 67 10.37 15.07 -2.44
C GLU A 67 10.52 15.62 -3.87
N GLU A 68 10.30 14.79 -4.89
CA GLU A 68 10.33 15.22 -6.29
C GLU A 68 9.24 16.26 -6.60
N TYR A 69 8.01 16.03 -6.16
CA TYR A 69 6.90 16.98 -6.36
C TYR A 69 7.08 18.27 -5.57
N SER A 70 7.65 18.19 -4.37
CA SER A 70 7.99 19.36 -3.56
C SER A 70 9.07 20.22 -4.26
N LYS A 71 10.12 19.60 -4.80
CA LYS A 71 11.15 20.29 -5.61
C LYS A 71 10.57 20.96 -6.86
N ALA A 72 9.53 20.36 -7.44
CA ALA A 72 8.81 20.91 -8.60
C ALA A 72 7.72 21.93 -8.23
N ALA A 73 7.60 22.32 -6.95
CA ALA A 73 6.56 23.23 -6.42
C ALA A 73 5.11 22.79 -6.74
N ARG A 74 4.87 21.48 -6.85
CA ARG A 74 3.56 20.86 -7.13
C ARG A 74 2.87 20.44 -5.83
N GLN A 75 2.44 21.41 -5.02
CA GLN A 75 1.83 21.15 -3.71
C GLN A 75 0.58 20.26 -3.79
N ASP A 76 -0.20 20.39 -4.86
CA ASP A 76 -1.37 19.55 -5.13
C ASP A 76 -1.03 18.05 -5.17
N LEU A 77 0.13 17.72 -5.75
CA LEU A 77 0.62 16.35 -5.84
C LEU A 77 1.31 15.90 -4.55
N VAL A 78 1.99 16.81 -3.83
CA VAL A 78 2.56 16.54 -2.51
C VAL A 78 1.47 16.15 -1.52
N ASP A 79 0.39 16.92 -1.45
CA ASP A 79 -0.72 16.68 -0.52
C ASP A 79 -1.39 15.32 -0.81
N LYS A 80 -1.61 15.04 -2.10
CA LYS A 80 -2.16 13.76 -2.54
C LYS A 80 -1.25 12.59 -2.15
N GLU A 81 0.04 12.66 -2.48
CA GLU A 81 0.98 11.57 -2.24
C GLU A 81 1.21 11.35 -0.74
N THR A 82 1.20 12.42 0.06
CA THR A 82 1.27 12.37 1.52
C THR A 82 0.04 11.66 2.09
N ALA A 83 -1.16 12.00 1.61
CA ALA A 83 -2.38 11.33 2.06
C ALA A 83 -2.38 9.83 1.70
N GLU A 84 -1.87 9.46 0.53
CA GLU A 84 -1.69 8.04 0.17
C GLU A 84 -0.62 7.35 1.02
N LEU A 85 0.47 8.03 1.35
CA LEU A 85 1.54 7.53 2.21
C LEU A 85 1.02 7.17 3.61
N GLU A 86 0.22 8.03 4.23
CA GLU A 86 -0.34 7.76 5.56
C GLU A 86 -1.22 6.50 5.56
N ILE A 87 -2.02 6.28 4.51
CA ILE A 87 -2.83 5.05 4.37
C ILE A 87 -1.93 3.81 4.29
N VAL A 88 -0.82 3.87 3.55
CA VAL A 88 0.13 2.74 3.48
C VAL A 88 0.83 2.50 4.83
N LYS A 89 1.19 3.57 5.55
CA LYS A 89 1.78 3.46 6.90
C LYS A 89 0.81 2.83 7.90
N ASP A 90 -0.47 3.17 7.84
CA ASP A 90 -1.50 2.55 8.67
C ASP A 90 -1.55 1.03 8.49
N TYR A 91 -1.49 0.54 7.25
CA TYR A 91 -1.45 -0.91 6.99
C TYR A 91 -0.15 -1.55 7.45
N LEU A 92 0.98 -0.85 7.30
CA LEU A 92 2.28 -1.34 7.78
C LEU A 92 2.29 -1.45 9.31
N SER A 93 1.78 -0.43 10.01
CA SER A 93 1.69 -0.41 11.47
C SER A 93 0.76 -1.50 11.99
N LYS A 94 -0.42 -1.71 11.38
CA LYS A 94 -1.30 -2.84 11.74
C LYS A 94 -0.60 -4.19 11.63
N LEU A 95 0.26 -4.36 10.62
CA LEU A 95 1.02 -5.59 10.41
C LEU A 95 2.18 -5.77 11.40
N ASP A 96 2.85 -4.67 11.78
CA ASP A 96 3.91 -4.68 12.80
C ASP A 96 3.35 -4.82 14.24
N HIS A 97 2.06 -4.52 14.47
CA HIS A 97 1.37 -4.67 15.77
C HIS A 97 0.57 -5.98 15.93
N GLU A 98 0.51 -6.83 14.89
CA GLU A 98 -0.16 -8.15 14.93
C GLU A 98 0.73 -9.27 15.52
N GLU A 99 1.80 -8.94 16.27
CA GLU A 99 2.65 -9.91 17.01
C GLU A 99 2.08 -10.33 18.38
#